data_AF-A0A1H5ZQ88-F1
#
_entry.id   AF-A0A1H5ZQ88-F1
#
_cell.length_a   1.000
_cell.length_b   1.000
_cell.length_c   1.000
_cell.angle_alpha   90.00
_cell.angle_beta   90.00
_cell.angle_gamma   90.00
#
_symmetry.space_group_name_H-M   'P 1'
#
loop_
_entity.id
_entity.type
_entity.pdbx_description
1 polymer ?
#
loop_
_entity_poly.entity_id
_entity_poly.type
_entity_poly.pdbx_seq_one_letter_code
_entity_poly.pdbx_strand_id
1 'polypeptide(L)'
;MKLKLDVTPDLVAAMAAEVKAGEKAVTAAMTEAGTGLKTAWRGQITGAGLGRRLANSIRLATYPKAGESLNAAALVWSKAPVIVGAHDTGPLIRSRDGFWLAIPLPAAGKGRRGAKMTPGEWERRRGL
;
A
#
# COMPACT_ATOMS: atom_id res chain seq x y z
N MET A 1 45.92 -47.31 -21.81
CA MET A 1 44.47 -47.20 -22.14
C MET A 1 43.92 -45.95 -21.47
N LYS A 2 43.26 -45.04 -22.20
CA LYS A 2 42.59 -43.87 -21.62
C LYS A 2 41.08 -44.15 -21.59
N LEU A 3 40.55 -44.42 -20.40
CA LEU A 3 39.10 -44.50 -20.18
C LEU A 3 38.53 -43.08 -20.20
N LYS A 4 37.64 -42.79 -21.16
CA LYS A 4 36.76 -41.63 -21.13
C LYS A 4 35.54 -42.01 -20.28
N LEU A 5 35.36 -41.31 -19.17
CA LEU A 5 34.12 -41.34 -18.39
C LEU A 5 33.30 -40.14 -18.83
N ASP A 6 32.24 -40.38 -19.60
CA ASP A 6 31.22 -39.35 -19.88
C ASP A 6 30.31 -39.27 -18.65
N VAL A 7 30.40 -38.16 -17.93
CA VAL A 7 29.52 -37.91 -16.77
C VAL A 7 28.19 -37.37 -17.31
N THR A 8 27.20 -38.24 -17.39
CA THR A 8 25.78 -37.89 -17.50
C THR A 8 25.22 -37.70 -16.08
N PRO A 9 24.57 -36.56 -15.74
CA PRO A 9 23.92 -35.58 -16.62
C PRO A 9 24.79 -34.35 -16.94
N ASP A 10 24.36 -33.58 -17.96
CA ASP A 10 24.88 -32.24 -18.24
C ASP A 10 24.65 -31.33 -17.02
N LEU A 11 25.70 -31.19 -16.20
CA LEU A 11 25.67 -30.41 -14.98
C LEU A 11 25.32 -28.95 -15.25
N VAL A 12 25.70 -28.39 -16.41
CA VAL A 12 25.39 -27.00 -16.76
C VAL A 12 23.89 -26.84 -16.99
N ALA A 13 23.27 -27.77 -17.72
CA ALA A 13 21.83 -27.77 -17.93
C ALA A 13 21.06 -27.97 -16.61
N ALA A 14 21.53 -28.86 -15.73
CA ALA A 14 20.93 -29.06 -14.41
C ALA A 14 21.02 -27.79 -13.55
N MET A 15 22.20 -27.15 -13.48
CA MET A 15 22.38 -25.90 -12.74
C MET A 15 21.52 -24.76 -13.30
N ALA A 16 21.40 -24.63 -14.62
CA ALA A 16 20.55 -23.61 -15.23
C ALA A 16 19.07 -23.82 -14.90
N ALA A 17 18.61 -25.07 -14.87
CA ALA A 17 17.25 -25.41 -14.45
C ALA A 17 16.99 -25.05 -12.99
N GLU A 18 17.94 -25.33 -12.09
CA GLU A 18 17.84 -24.98 -10.67
C GLU A 18 17.82 -23.46 -10.44
N VAL A 19 18.67 -22.71 -11.15
CA VAL A 19 18.65 -21.23 -11.07
C VAL A 19 17.29 -20.70 -11.50
N LYS A 20 16.74 -21.19 -12.62
CA LYS A 20 15.42 -20.78 -13.11
C LYS A 20 14.30 -21.13 -12.12
N ALA A 21 14.37 -22.31 -11.49
CA ALA A 21 13.43 -22.69 -10.44
C ALA A 21 13.53 -21.73 -9.24
N GLY A 22 14.74 -21.35 -8.85
CA GLY A 22 15.01 -20.34 -7.82
C GLY A 22 14.45 -18.96 -8.16
N GLU A 23 14.69 -18.46 -9.38
CA GLU A 23 14.16 -17.19 -9.87
C GLU A 23 12.63 -17.14 -9.76
N LYS A 24 11.97 -18.21 -10.20
CA LYS A 24 10.52 -18.36 -10.09
C LYS A 24 10.04 -18.36 -8.65
N ALA A 25 10.68 -19.15 -7.79
CA ALA A 25 10.32 -19.26 -6.39
C ALA A 25 10.47 -17.91 -5.65
N VAL A 26 11.58 -17.22 -5.84
CA VAL A 26 11.83 -15.91 -5.23
C VAL A 26 10.83 -14.86 -5.74
N THR A 27 10.57 -14.82 -7.05
CA THR A 27 9.60 -13.88 -7.64
C THR A 27 8.19 -14.11 -7.10
N ALA A 28 7.78 -15.38 -6.99
CA ALA A 28 6.49 -15.74 -6.40
C ALA A 28 6.41 -15.32 -4.92
N ALA A 29 7.44 -15.66 -4.12
CA ALA A 29 7.51 -15.31 -2.71
C ALA A 29 7.44 -13.79 -2.48
N MET A 30 8.16 -12.99 -3.27
CA MET A 30 8.13 -11.53 -3.16
C MET A 30 6.76 -10.95 -3.55
N THR A 31 6.10 -11.53 -4.56
CA THR A 31 4.75 -11.12 -4.96
C THR A 31 3.73 -11.42 -3.87
N GLU A 32 3.83 -12.59 -3.25
CA GLU A 32 2.98 -13.00 -2.14
C GLU A 32 3.22 -12.10 -0.92
N ALA A 33 4.47 -11.92 -0.50
CA ALA A 33 4.83 -11.07 0.64
C ALA A 33 4.35 -9.63 0.44
N GLY A 34 4.57 -9.05 -0.75
CA GLY A 34 4.09 -7.70 -1.08
C GLY A 34 2.56 -7.57 -1.07
N THR A 35 1.85 -8.59 -1.56
CA THR A 35 0.38 -8.62 -1.55
C THR A 35 -0.17 -8.77 -0.15
N GLY A 36 0.43 -9.65 0.66
CA GLY A 36 0.13 -9.83 2.07
C GLY A 36 0.32 -8.53 2.85
N LEU A 37 1.49 -7.90 2.73
CA LEU A 37 1.79 -6.62 3.41
C LEU A 37 0.80 -5.52 3.03
N LYS A 38 0.52 -5.34 1.73
CA LYS A 38 -0.48 -4.36 1.27
C LYS A 38 -1.87 -4.64 1.84
N THR A 39 -2.27 -5.90 1.91
CA THR A 39 -3.59 -6.30 2.41
C THR A 39 -3.69 -6.09 3.92
N ALA A 40 -2.68 -6.51 4.68
CA ALA A 40 -2.60 -6.32 6.12
C ALA A 40 -2.60 -4.83 6.49
N TRP A 41 -1.79 -4.00 5.82
CA TRP A 41 -1.74 -2.57 6.07
C TRP A 41 -3.09 -1.89 5.75
N ARG A 42 -3.75 -2.28 4.66
CA ARG A 42 -5.12 -1.84 4.37
C ARG A 42 -6.10 -2.24 5.46
N GLY A 43 -5.99 -3.48 5.95
CA GLY A 43 -6.76 -4.01 7.06
C GLY A 43 -6.61 -3.16 8.32
N GLN A 44 -5.38 -2.81 8.70
CA GLN A 44 -5.09 -1.93 9.83
C GLN A 44 -5.77 -0.57 9.68
N ILE A 45 -5.63 0.07 8.51
CA ILE A 45 -6.25 1.39 8.24
C ILE A 45 -7.78 1.32 8.37
N THR A 46 -8.41 0.28 7.81
CA THR A 46 -9.86 0.12 7.91
C THR A 46 -10.31 -0.28 9.32
N GLY A 47 -9.55 -1.12 10.01
CA GLY A 47 -9.83 -1.54 11.38
C GLY A 47 -9.73 -0.38 12.38
N ALA A 48 -8.85 0.59 12.11
CA ALA A 48 -8.77 1.85 12.85
C ALA A 48 -9.87 2.87 12.50
N GLY A 49 -10.82 2.53 11.62
CA GLY A 49 -11.93 3.41 11.26
C GLY A 49 -11.57 4.55 10.29
N LEU A 50 -10.35 4.61 9.77
CA LEU A 50 -9.89 5.68 8.85
C LEU A 50 -10.49 5.58 7.44
N GLY A 51 -11.23 4.49 7.18
CA GLY A 51 -12.04 4.30 5.98
C GLY A 51 -11.30 3.73 4.77
N ARG A 52 -12.09 3.21 3.83
CA ARG A 52 -11.59 2.50 2.62
C ARG A 52 -10.80 3.39 1.68
N ARG A 53 -11.10 4.70 1.64
CA ARG A 53 -10.41 5.65 0.76
C ARG A 53 -8.93 5.77 1.11
N LEU A 54 -8.60 5.89 2.40
CA LEU A 54 -7.21 5.94 2.86
C LEU A 54 -6.52 4.59 2.66
N ALA A 55 -7.18 3.48 2.97
CA ALA A 55 -6.62 2.15 2.73
C ALA A 55 -6.26 1.94 1.25
N ASN A 56 -7.11 2.38 0.33
CA ASN A 56 -6.83 2.30 -1.12
C ASN A 56 -5.68 3.19 -1.60
N SER A 57 -5.15 4.08 -0.76
CA SER A 57 -3.91 4.81 -1.03
C SER A 57 -2.67 3.92 -0.94
N ILE A 58 -2.71 2.80 -0.21
CA ILE A 58 -1.63 1.81 -0.16
C ILE A 58 -1.53 1.08 -1.50
N ARG A 59 -0.34 1.06 -2.07
CA ARG A 59 0.01 0.52 -3.39
C ARG A 59 1.11 -0.52 -3.26
N LEU A 60 1.21 -1.35 -4.29
CA LEU A 60 2.21 -2.39 -4.44
C LEU A 60 2.75 -2.29 -5.86
N ALA A 61 4.06 -2.48 -6.00
CA ALA A 61 4.77 -2.68 -7.25
C ALA A 61 5.76 -3.83 -7.02
N THR A 62 5.65 -4.86 -7.84
CA THR A 62 6.64 -5.94 -7.90
C THR A 62 7.66 -5.66 -8.99
N TYR A 63 8.86 -6.17 -8.79
CA TYR A 63 10.00 -6.11 -9.70
C TYR A 63 10.66 -7.49 -9.79
N PRO A 64 11.15 -7.90 -10.98
CA PRO A 64 11.05 -7.18 -12.25
C PRO A 64 9.59 -7.08 -12.74
N LYS A 65 9.32 -6.16 -13.69
CA LYS A 65 7.96 -5.98 -14.25
C LYS A 65 7.55 -7.12 -15.17
N ALA A 66 8.52 -7.77 -15.78
CA ALA A 66 8.36 -8.94 -16.61
C ALA A 66 9.53 -9.89 -16.35
N GLY A 67 9.26 -11.19 -16.44
CA GLY A 67 10.24 -12.23 -16.13
C GLY A 67 10.33 -12.56 -14.64
N GLU A 68 11.24 -13.46 -14.33
CA GLU A 68 11.54 -13.97 -13.00
C GLU A 68 12.98 -13.58 -12.64
N SER A 69 13.28 -13.41 -11.37
CA SER A 69 14.63 -13.06 -10.91
C SER A 69 14.87 -13.52 -9.48
N LEU A 70 16.12 -13.92 -9.19
CA LEU A 70 16.60 -14.14 -7.82
C LEU A 70 16.64 -12.85 -7.01
N ASN A 71 16.67 -11.69 -7.69
CA ASN A 71 16.63 -10.36 -7.07
C ASN A 71 15.25 -9.72 -7.18
N ALA A 72 14.19 -10.54 -7.23
CA ALA A 72 12.84 -10.00 -7.22
C ALA A 72 12.60 -9.17 -5.94
N ALA A 73 11.75 -8.15 -6.05
CA ALA A 73 11.44 -7.25 -4.95
C ALA A 73 9.99 -6.77 -5.02
N ALA A 74 9.42 -6.46 -3.86
CA ALA A 74 8.11 -5.86 -3.73
C ALA A 74 8.18 -4.54 -2.96
N LEU A 75 7.81 -3.45 -3.63
CA LEU A 75 7.69 -2.13 -3.02
C LEU A 75 6.24 -1.86 -2.65
N VAL A 76 5.99 -1.62 -1.37
CA VAL A 76 4.68 -1.22 -0.84
C VAL A 76 4.78 0.21 -0.30
N TRP A 77 3.85 1.09 -0.71
CA TRP A 77 3.89 2.50 -0.31
C TRP A 77 2.49 3.13 -0.25
N SER A 78 2.37 4.31 0.34
CA SER A 78 1.13 5.10 0.37
C SER A 78 1.17 6.25 -0.64
N LYS A 79 0.07 6.48 -1.38
CA LYS A 79 -0.16 7.75 -2.11
C LYS A 79 -0.56 8.91 -1.19
N ALA A 80 -0.79 8.65 0.08
CA ALA A 80 -1.13 9.65 1.10
C ALA A 80 -0.20 9.52 2.32
N PRO A 81 1.14 9.62 2.14
CA PRO A 81 2.10 9.33 3.19
C PRO A 81 1.97 10.29 4.38
N VAL A 82 1.68 11.57 4.13
CA VAL A 82 1.49 12.58 5.18
C VAL A 82 0.27 12.25 6.06
N ILE A 83 -0.82 11.76 5.47
CA ILE A 83 -2.03 11.41 6.24
C ILE A 83 -1.78 10.16 7.09
N VAL A 84 -1.16 9.12 6.51
CA VAL A 84 -0.83 7.90 7.25
C VAL A 84 0.17 8.20 8.37
N GLY A 85 1.23 8.95 8.08
CA GLY A 85 2.22 9.36 9.07
C GLY A 85 1.66 10.25 10.18
N ALA A 86 0.66 11.09 9.88
CA ALA A 86 -0.04 11.85 10.91
C ALA A 86 -0.82 10.93 11.87
N HIS A 87 -1.47 9.87 11.38
CA HIS A 87 -2.15 8.94 12.28
C HIS A 87 -1.18 8.06 13.09
N ASP A 88 0.02 7.81 12.58
CA ASP A 88 1.06 7.03 13.27
C ASP A 88 1.80 7.84 14.35
N THR A 89 2.20 9.07 14.03
CA THR A 89 2.95 9.94 14.94
C THR A 89 2.06 10.78 15.87
N GLY A 90 0.77 10.91 15.55
CA GLY A 90 -0.19 11.69 16.33
C GLY A 90 0.13 13.19 16.46
N PRO A 91 0.54 13.91 15.39
CA PRO A 91 0.78 15.33 15.48
C PRO A 91 -0.53 16.08 15.71
N LEU A 92 -0.44 17.27 16.29
CA LEU A 92 -1.61 18.14 16.47
C LEU A 92 -2.21 18.53 15.12
N ILE A 93 -3.42 18.05 14.84
CA ILE A 93 -4.20 18.46 13.65
C ILE A 93 -4.95 19.75 14.01
N ARG A 94 -4.59 20.85 13.34
CA ARG A 94 -5.21 22.16 13.54
C ARG A 94 -5.68 22.76 12.22
N SER A 95 -6.62 23.71 12.31
CA SER A 95 -6.98 24.54 11.16
C SER A 95 -5.76 25.30 10.65
N ARG A 96 -5.67 25.47 9.32
CA ARG A 96 -4.62 26.27 8.69
C ARG A 96 -4.72 27.75 9.11
N ASP A 97 -5.94 28.25 9.28
CA ASP A 97 -6.24 29.68 9.43
C ASP A 97 -6.57 30.08 10.88
N GLY A 98 -6.33 29.19 11.85
CA GLY A 98 -6.29 29.54 13.28
C GLY A 98 -7.63 29.74 14.02
N PHE A 99 -8.78 29.56 13.37
CA PHE A 99 -10.09 29.64 14.05
C PHE A 99 -10.46 28.31 14.73
N TRP A 100 -11.22 27.44 14.05
CA TRP A 100 -11.57 26.09 14.52
C TRP A 100 -11.33 25.07 13.41
N LEU A 101 -10.94 23.84 13.77
CA LEU A 101 -10.95 22.71 12.83
C LEU A 101 -12.38 22.19 12.72
N ALA A 102 -13.03 22.46 11.59
CA ALA A 102 -14.37 22.00 11.33
C ALA A 102 -14.40 20.50 10.99
N ILE A 103 -14.96 19.69 11.89
CA ILE A 103 -15.20 18.26 11.64
C ILE A 103 -16.67 18.08 11.29
N PRO A 104 -17.01 17.76 10.03
CA PRO A 104 -18.40 17.58 9.64
C PRO A 104 -18.96 16.32 10.29
N LEU A 105 -19.94 16.50 11.17
CA LEU A 105 -20.75 15.42 11.72
C LEU A 105 -21.91 15.10 10.78
N PRO A 106 -22.43 13.85 10.75
CA PRO A 106 -23.62 13.52 9.95
C PRO A 106 -24.81 14.46 10.22
N ALA A 107 -24.97 14.91 11.47
CA ALA A 107 -26.01 15.85 11.90
C ALA A 107 -25.92 17.24 11.25
N ALA A 108 -24.74 17.65 10.79
CA ALA A 108 -24.56 18.93 10.09
C ALA A 108 -25.28 18.95 8.72
N GLY A 109 -25.56 17.77 8.16
CA GLY A 109 -26.23 17.64 6.87
C GLY A 109 -25.41 18.20 5.71
N LYS A 110 -26.10 18.52 4.61
CA LYS A 110 -25.48 19.10 3.41
C LYS A 110 -25.73 20.60 3.35
N GLY A 111 -24.75 21.32 2.80
CA GLY A 111 -24.88 22.72 2.45
C GLY A 111 -25.75 22.92 1.21
N ARG A 112 -25.89 24.19 0.81
CA ARG A 112 -26.69 24.62 -0.34
C ARG A 112 -26.33 23.82 -1.60
N ARG A 113 -27.33 23.39 -2.36
CA ARG A 113 -27.18 22.56 -3.58
C ARG A 113 -26.36 21.27 -3.38
N GLY A 114 -26.37 20.72 -2.16
CA GLY A 114 -25.65 19.46 -1.86
C GLY A 114 -24.16 19.63 -1.62
N ALA A 115 -23.67 20.88 -1.49
CA ALA A 115 -22.29 21.17 -1.13
C ALA A 115 -21.94 20.62 0.27
N LYS A 116 -20.64 20.56 0.58
CA LYS A 116 -20.19 20.28 1.94
C LYS A 116 -20.62 21.42 2.86
N MET A 117 -21.21 21.07 4.01
CA MET A 117 -21.53 22.06 5.03
C MET A 117 -20.24 22.74 5.51
N THR A 118 -20.25 24.07 5.59
CA THR A 118 -19.15 24.86 6.16
C THR A 118 -19.57 25.40 7.53
N PRO A 119 -18.63 25.69 8.44
CA PRO A 119 -18.96 26.32 9.73
C PRO A 119 -19.79 27.58 9.59
N GLY A 120 -19.38 28.51 8.71
CA GLY A 120 -20.12 29.77 8.53
C GLY A 120 -21.50 29.58 7.88
N GLU A 121 -21.69 28.56 7.03
CA GLU A 121 -23.05 28.23 6.55
C GLU A 121 -23.90 27.62 7.66
N TRP A 122 -23.28 26.82 8.54
CA TRP A 122 -23.97 26.21 9.64
C TRP A 122 -24.47 27.26 10.65
N GLU A 123 -23.57 28.14 11.08
CA GLU A 123 -23.81 29.30 11.94
C GLU A 123 -25.02 30.12 11.46
N ARG A 124 -25.00 30.54 10.18
CA ARG A 124 -26.10 31.31 9.57
C ARG A 124 -27.46 30.63 9.60
N ARG A 125 -27.50 29.28 9.61
CA ARG A 125 -28.76 28.52 9.56
C ARG A 125 -29.32 28.17 10.92
N ARG A 126 -28.51 28.16 11.99
CA ARG A 126 -28.99 27.84 13.34
C ARG A 126 -28.64 28.78 14.46
N GLY A 127 -27.95 29.88 14.19
CA GLY A 127 -27.82 30.98 15.13
C GLY A 127 -27.10 30.62 16.43
N LEU A 128 -26.15 29.68 16.35
CA LEU A 128 -25.07 29.57 17.33
C LEU A 128 -23.94 30.47 16.89
#